data_AF-A0A0C2FC35-F1
#
_entry.id   AF-A0A0C2FC35-F1
#
_cell.length_a   1.000
_cell.length_b   1.000
_cell.length_c   1.000
_cell.angle_alpha   90.00
_cell.angle_beta   90.00
_cell.angle_gamma   90.00
#
_symmetry.space_group_name_H-M   'P 1'
#
loop_
_entity.id
_entity.type
_entity.pdbx_description
1 polymer ?
#
loop_
_entity_poly.entity_id
_entity_poly.type
_entity_poly.pdbx_seq_one_letter_code
_entity_poly.pdbx_strand_id
1 'polypeptide(L)' 'MAQRFTDEMVFTLQCVSCQADLRTSIAAQVVIGHYNGGQLAAFRGQCARQACGRTEVLQGAEDVLPLEERIAEWEAMG' A
#
# COMPACT_ATOMS: atom_id res chain seq x y z
N MET A 1 -2.70 -17.41 13.96
CA MET A 1 -3.01 -15.95 14.00
C MET A 1 -3.71 -15.61 12.70
N ALA A 2 -4.87 -14.95 12.73
CA ALA A 2 -5.47 -14.44 11.50
C ALA A 2 -4.56 -13.36 10.92
N GLN A 3 -4.18 -13.49 9.64
CA GLN A 3 -3.34 -12.50 8.98
C GLN A 3 -4.14 -11.20 8.86
N ARG A 4 -3.57 -10.10 9.36
CA ARG A 4 -4.25 -8.80 9.41
C ARG A 4 -4.32 -8.13 8.03
N PHE A 5 -3.40 -8.46 7.13
CA PHE A 5 -3.28 -7.92 5.79
C PHE A 5 -3.19 -9.07 4.78
N THR A 6 -3.87 -8.94 3.65
CA THR A 6 -3.76 -9.89 2.54
C THR A 6 -2.40 -9.76 1.88
N ASP A 7 -1.98 -10.77 1.12
CA ASP A 7 -0.73 -10.68 0.41
C ASP A 7 -0.80 -9.54 -0.64
N GLU A 8 -1.93 -9.32 -1.31
CA GLU A 8 -2.11 -8.16 -2.21
C GLU A 8 -1.89 -6.81 -1.51
N MET A 9 -2.20 -6.68 -0.21
CA MET A 9 -1.87 -5.47 0.55
C MET A 9 -0.37 -5.34 0.82
N VAL A 10 0.33 -6.46 1.06
CA VAL A 10 1.77 -6.52 1.34
C VAL A 10 2.62 -6.29 0.09
N PHE A 11 2.10 -6.63 -1.09
CA PHE A 11 2.69 -6.25 -2.38
C PHE A 11 2.18 -4.90 -2.87
N THR A 12 1.52 -4.13 -1.99
CA THR A 12 0.94 -2.82 -2.28
C THR A 12 -0.06 -2.80 -3.44
N LEU A 13 -0.59 -3.92 -3.92
CA LEU A 13 -1.58 -3.98 -5.00
C LEU A 13 -2.99 -3.56 -4.55
N GLN A 14 -3.23 -3.54 -3.24
CA GLN A 14 -4.51 -3.17 -2.65
C GLN A 14 -4.35 -2.10 -1.57
N CYS A 15 -5.26 -1.12 -1.54
CA CYS A 15 -5.27 -0.09 -0.51
C CYS A 15 -5.61 -0.71 0.84
N VAL A 16 -4.73 -0.58 1.82
CA VAL A 16 -4.95 -1.10 3.18
C VAL A 16 -6.14 -0.47 3.92
N SER A 17 -6.60 0.72 3.49
CA SER A 17 -7.70 1.42 4.15
C SER A 17 -9.06 1.11 3.51
N CYS A 18 -9.15 1.15 2.18
CA CYS A 18 -10.42 1.04 1.45
C CYS A 18 -10.52 -0.21 0.58
N GLN A 19 -9.49 -1.05 0.54
CA GLN A 19 -9.45 -2.31 -0.19
C GLN A 19 -9.58 -2.19 -1.72
N ALA A 20 -9.53 -0.97 -2.26
CA ALA A 20 -9.53 -0.74 -3.69
C ALA A 20 -8.23 -1.23 -4.34
N ASP A 21 -8.35 -1.68 -5.59
CA ASP A 21 -7.22 -2.07 -6.42
C ASP A 21 -6.37 -0.85 -6.78
N LEU A 22 -5.09 -0.89 -6.41
CA LEU A 22 -4.14 0.18 -6.65
C LEU A 22 -3.54 0.15 -8.06
N ARG A 23 -3.66 -0.97 -8.78
CA ARG A 23 -3.11 -1.16 -10.14
C ARG A 23 -3.89 -0.38 -11.20
N THR A 24 -5.17 -0.14 -10.94
CA THR A 24 -6.09 0.51 -11.89
C THR A 24 -6.30 1.99 -11.61
N SER A 25 -5.67 2.52 -10.57
CA SER A 25 -5.88 3.88 -10.09
C SER A 25 -4.81 4.84 -10.58
N ILE A 26 -5.23 6.02 -11.06
CA ILE A 26 -4.33 7.15 -11.35
C ILE A 26 -4.01 7.97 -10.10
N ALA A 27 -4.65 7.67 -8.97
CA ALA A 27 -4.45 8.43 -7.73
C ALA A 27 -3.07 8.12 -7.15
N ALA A 28 -2.40 9.17 -6.64
CA ALA A 28 -1.12 9.02 -5.96
C ALA A 28 -1.24 8.11 -4.74
N GLN A 29 -0.25 7.24 -4.57
CA GLN A 29 -0.16 6.23 -3.51
C GLN A 29 1.05 6.54 -2.64
N VAL A 30 0.99 6.17 -1.36
CA VAL A 30 2.10 6.34 -0.42
C VAL A 30 2.25 5.10 0.44
N VAL A 31 3.48 4.81 0.83
CA VAL A 31 3.78 3.80 1.84
C VAL A 31 3.34 4.35 3.20
N ILE A 32 2.62 3.52 3.95
CA ILE A 32 2.13 3.84 5.30
C ILE A 32 2.78 2.98 6.39
N GLY A 33 3.58 1.99 5.99
CA GLY A 33 4.30 1.09 6.87
C GLY A 33 4.84 -0.12 6.14
N HIS A 34 5.53 -0.98 6.89
CA HIS A 34 6.09 -2.24 6.40
C HIS A 34 5.52 -3.41 7.20
N TYR A 35 5.24 -4.53 6.53
CA TYR A 35 4.72 -5.74 7.16
C TYR A 35 5.26 -6.98 6.48
N ASN A 36 5.77 -7.94 7.26
CA ASN A 36 6.39 -9.18 6.76
C ASN A 36 7.44 -8.96 5.66
N GLY A 37 8.18 -7.86 5.72
CA GLY A 37 9.20 -7.50 4.73
C GLY A 37 8.66 -6.81 3.47
N GLY A 38 7.33 -6.69 3.30
CA GLY A 38 6.71 -5.94 2.21
C GLY A 38 6.23 -4.54 2.63
N GLN A 39 5.84 -3.75 1.63
CA GLN A 39 5.29 -2.40 1.80
C GLN A 39 3.77 -2.45 1.97
N LEU A 40 3.24 -1.60 2.84
CA LEU A 40 1.80 -1.35 2.95
C LEU A 40 1.50 0.03 2.37
N ALA A 41 0.55 0.10 1.44
CA ALA A 41 0.23 1.34 0.74
C ALA A 41 -1.23 1.76 0.89
N ALA A 42 -1.47 3.06 0.79
CA ALA A 42 -2.78 3.66 0.74
C ALA A 42 -2.82 4.81 -0.27
N PHE A 43 -4.01 5.20 -0.72
CA PHE A 43 -4.16 6.44 -1.47
C PHE A 43 -3.73 7.64 -0.61
N ARG A 44 -2.89 8.49 -1.21
CA ARG A 44 -2.47 9.76 -0.61
C ARG A 44 -3.73 10.59 -0.30
N GLY A 45 -3.80 11.13 0.91
CA GLY A 45 -4.97 11.86 1.40
C GLY A 45 -5.77 11.04 2.41
N GLN A 46 -7.07 10.86 2.20
CA GLN A 46 -7.98 10.31 3.21
C GLN A 46 -7.61 8.90 3.65
N CYS A 47 -7.32 7.98 2.72
CA CYS A 47 -6.98 6.59 3.05
C CYS A 47 -5.73 6.50 3.92
N ALA A 48 -4.66 7.19 3.52
CA ALA A 48 -3.43 7.24 4.31
C ALA A 48 -3.63 7.90 5.69
N ARG A 49 -4.41 8.99 5.79
CA ARG A 49 -4.72 9.62 7.08
C ARG A 49 -5.50 8.71 8.01
N GLN A 50 -6.49 7.98 7.47
CA GLN A 50 -7.29 7.02 8.23
C GLN A 50 -6.42 5.85 8.70
N ALA A 51 -5.57 5.31 7.84
CA ALA A 51 -4.71 4.18 8.18
C ALA A 51 -3.62 4.54 9.21
N CYS A 52 -3.03 5.74 9.11
CA CYS A 52 -1.95 6.17 10.01
C CYS A 52 -2.44 6.86 11.29
N GLY A 53 -3.74 7.18 11.40
CA GLY A 53 -4.31 7.90 12.55
C GLY A 53 -3.76 9.32 12.74
N ARG A 54 -3.14 9.91 11.71
CA ARG A 54 -2.51 11.24 11.77
C ARG A 54 -2.69 11.99 10.46
N THR A 55 -2.93 13.29 10.55
CA THR A 55 -3.13 14.19 9.40
C THR A 55 -1.82 14.58 8.70
N GLU A 56 -0.70 14.53 9.41
CA GLU A 56 0.62 15.05 9.00
C GLU A 56 1.52 14.01 8.31
N VAL A 57 1.18 12.71 8.41
CA VAL A 57 2.05 11.58 7.99
C VAL A 57 2.38 11.56 6.49
N LEU A 58 1.77 12.43 5.68
CA LEU A 58 2.03 12.51 4.24
C LEU A 58 3.26 13.34 3.86
N GLN A 59 3.84 14.11 4.79
CA GLN A 59 5.09 14.84 4.56
C GLN A 59 6.28 13.92 4.84
N GLY A 60 7.03 13.57 3.80
CA GLY A 60 8.16 12.64 3.90
C GLY A 60 7.77 11.16 3.87
N ALA A 61 6.51 10.83 3.54
CA ALA A 61 6.12 9.45 3.25
C ALA A 61 6.89 8.92 2.05
N GLU A 62 7.37 7.70 2.15
CA GLU A 62 8.03 6.99 1.06
C GLU A 62 7.04 6.78 -0.09
N ASP A 63 7.52 6.98 -1.31
CA ASP A 63 6.78 6.59 -2.50
C ASP A 63 6.76 5.07 -2.60
N VAL A 64 5.65 4.53 -3.10
CA VAL A 64 5.58 3.11 -3.43
C VAL A 64 6.51 2.81 -4.61
N LEU A 65 7.02 1.58 -4.65
CA LEU A 65 7.71 1.07 -5.83
C LEU A 65 6.85 1.25 -7.10
N PRO A 66 7.49 1.37 -8.28
CA PRO A 66 6.80 1.37 -9.57
C PRO A 66 5.80 0.21 -9.68
N LEU A 67 4.68 0.46 -10.37
CA LEU A 67 3.61 -0.53 -10.50
C LEU A 67 4.09 -1.83 -11.13
N GLU A 68 4.96 -1.72 -12.14
CA GLU A 68 5.51 -2.86 -12.87
C GLU A 68 6.34 -3.76 -11.94
N GLU A 69 7.12 -3.17 -11.04
CA GLU A 69 7.95 -3.90 -10.07
C GLU A 69 7.07 -4.64 -9.06
N ARG A 70 6.05 -3.97 -8.53
CA ARG A 70 5.08 -4.58 -7.59
C ARG A 70 4.34 -5.77 -8.19
N ILE A 71 3.95 -5.65 -9.47
CA ILE A 71 3.30 -6.75 -10.19
C ILE A 71 4.28 -7.90 -10.41
N ALA A 72 5.52 -7.61 -10.82
CA ALA A 72 6.54 -8.63 -11.02
C ALA A 72 6.86 -9.39 -9.73
N GLU A 73 6.99 -8.70 -8.60
CA GLU A 73 7.21 -9.32 -7.28
C GLU A 73 6.03 -10.19 -6.85
N TRP A 74 4.80 -9.74 -7.09
CA TRP A 74 3.58 -10.52 -6.83
C TRP A 74 3.51 -11.79 -7.67
N GLU A 75 3.77 -11.68 -8.97
CA GLU A 75 3.76 -12.83 -9.88
C GLU A 75 4.87 -13.83 -9.56
N ALA A 76 6.01 -13.38 -9.05
CA ALA A 76 7.11 -14.25 -8.62
C ALA A 76 6.83 -15.02 -7.32
N MET A 77 5.80 -14.65 -6.56
CA MET A 77 5.37 -15.38 -5.36
C MET A 77 4.53 -16.63 -5.69
N GLY A 78 3.87 -16.66 -6.85
CA GLY A 78 2.99 -17.75 -7.32
C GLY A 78 3.73 -18.86 -8.06
#